data_AF-A0A9N8HVH4-F1
#
_entry.id   AF-A0A9N8HVH4-F1
#
_cell.length_a   1.000
_cell.length_b   1.000
_cell.length_c   1.000
_cell.angle_alpha   90.00
_cell.angle_beta   90.00
_cell.angle_gamma   90.00
#
_symmetry.space_group_name_H-M   'P 1'
#
loop_
_entity.id
_entity.type
_entity.pdbx_description
1 polymer ?
#
loop_
_entity_poly.entity_id
_entity_poly.type
_entity_poly.pdbx_seq_one_letter_code
_entity_poly.pdbx_strand_id
1 'polypeptide(L)'
;MDAVEDGLLGGVTPSTLQCLAQSTTLEQLHLHGVILHDTCLTQLALGLGNRSTALKDLSLDLLAGGSLPLAQALGATTTLQRLHLTLTHSWTDATFLKALAQALSHSRGSLLTVKIGTCAVLDDATAAVFVEMLQHHNHVLEELQLGRYRGIWKPHLTYYLKLNRQKRGYFHANFTRLTKQRWIEEGLIPVRHDLEGIFYFLQMNPILLSE
;
A
#
# COMPACT_ATOMS: atom_id res chain seq x y z
N MET A 1 -0.98 7.56 41.23
CA MET A 1 0.42 7.86 40.93
C MET A 1 0.85 6.77 39.99
N ASP A 2 0.60 7.01 38.71
CA ASP A 2 0.61 5.99 37.67
C ASP A 2 2.05 5.59 37.34
N ALA A 3 2.26 4.30 37.16
CA ALA A 3 3.53 3.66 36.79
C ALA A 3 3.97 3.99 35.34
N VAL A 4 3.63 5.17 34.84
CA VAL A 4 3.97 5.68 33.51
C VAL A 4 5.26 6.52 33.54
N GLU A 5 5.67 7.01 34.71
CA GLU A 5 6.87 7.87 34.83
C GLU A 5 8.20 7.12 34.97
N ASP A 6 8.19 5.81 35.26
CA ASP A 6 9.42 5.07 35.63
C ASP A 6 10.07 4.24 34.51
N GLY A 7 9.66 4.35 33.25
CA GLY A 7 10.50 3.91 32.11
C GLY A 7 11.01 2.44 32.12
N LEU A 8 10.39 1.55 32.90
CA LEU A 8 10.89 0.19 33.16
C LEU A 8 10.31 -0.91 32.25
N LEU A 9 9.60 -0.54 31.20
CA LEU A 9 9.50 -1.29 29.95
C LEU A 9 10.00 -0.36 28.86
N GLY A 10 11.23 -0.58 28.37
CA GLY A 10 11.96 0.32 27.47
C GLY A 10 11.07 0.98 26.43
N GLY A 11 10.72 2.24 26.65
CA GLY A 11 9.84 3.01 25.78
C GLY A 11 10.47 3.17 24.41
N VAL A 12 9.68 2.97 23.36
CA VAL A 12 10.14 3.19 21.99
C VAL A 12 10.29 4.70 21.77
N THR A 13 11.53 5.18 21.78
CA THR A 13 11.83 6.60 21.54
C THR A 13 11.82 6.93 20.05
N PRO A 14 11.63 8.20 19.65
CA PRO A 14 11.71 8.60 18.24
C PRO A 14 13.03 8.21 17.56
N SER A 15 14.17 8.34 18.26
CA SER A 15 15.48 7.96 17.71
C SER A 15 15.63 6.44 17.54
N THR A 16 15.07 5.65 18.47
CA THR A 16 14.99 4.19 18.32
C THR A 16 14.23 3.82 17.06
N LEU A 17 13.08 4.47 16.77
CA LEU A 17 12.29 4.21 15.57
C LEU A 17 13.03 4.55 14.28
N GLN A 18 13.72 5.69 14.25
CA GLN A 18 14.54 6.05 13.11
C GLN A 18 15.62 4.99 12.85
N CYS A 19 16.33 4.57 13.91
CA CYS A 19 17.38 3.56 13.80
C CYS A 19 16.84 2.21 13.33
N LEU A 20 15.70 1.76 13.87
CA LEU A 20 15.05 0.51 13.46
C LEU A 20 14.62 0.57 11.98
N ALA A 21 14.02 1.67 11.54
CA ALA A 21 13.61 1.83 10.14
C ALA A 21 14.78 1.97 9.16
N GLN A 22 15.95 2.43 9.62
CA GLN A 22 17.18 2.50 8.82
C GLN A 22 17.98 1.19 8.84
N SER A 23 17.58 0.21 9.63
CA SER A 23 18.30 -1.05 9.74
C SER A 23 18.40 -1.74 8.39
N THR A 24 19.62 -2.13 8.03
CA THR A 24 19.94 -2.85 6.80
C THR A 24 19.74 -4.36 6.92
N THR A 25 19.26 -4.82 8.08
CA THR A 25 19.07 -6.25 8.39
C THR A 25 17.68 -6.56 8.92
N LEU A 26 16.98 -5.59 9.50
CA LEU A 26 15.63 -5.78 10.02
C LEU A 26 14.64 -5.87 8.85
N GLU A 27 14.04 -7.04 8.66
CA GLU A 27 13.06 -7.26 7.61
C GLU A 27 11.62 -6.96 8.04
N GLN A 28 11.34 -7.02 9.35
CA GLN A 28 9.98 -6.89 9.89
C GLN A 28 9.99 -5.99 11.13
N LEU A 29 9.08 -5.02 11.18
CA LEU A 29 8.92 -4.10 12.30
C LEU A 29 7.44 -3.99 12.65
N HIS A 30 7.05 -4.60 13.76
CA HIS A 30 5.68 -4.57 14.26
C HIS A 30 5.63 -3.81 15.58
N LEU A 31 4.87 -2.72 15.60
CA LEU A 31 4.76 -1.80 16.73
C LEU A 31 3.31 -1.75 17.25
N HIS A 32 2.71 -2.92 17.42
CA HIS A 32 1.37 -3.04 17.99
C HIS A 32 1.36 -2.71 19.48
N GLY A 33 0.31 -2.02 19.94
CA GLY A 33 0.17 -1.59 21.33
C GLY A 33 1.14 -0.49 21.77
N VAL A 34 1.96 0.04 20.86
CA VAL A 34 2.87 1.15 21.14
C VAL A 34 2.20 2.47 20.79
N ILE A 35 2.15 3.39 21.74
CA ILE A 35 1.64 4.74 21.51
C ILE A 35 2.69 5.52 20.72
N LEU A 36 2.44 5.73 19.42
CA LEU A 36 3.30 6.51 18.54
C LEU A 36 2.76 7.94 18.41
N HIS A 37 3.48 8.90 18.97
CA HIS A 37 3.20 10.33 18.77
C HIS A 37 3.73 10.82 17.41
N ASP A 38 3.33 12.01 16.96
CA ASP A 38 3.74 12.57 15.67
C ASP A 38 5.26 12.64 15.48
N THR A 39 6.01 12.91 16.56
CA THR A 39 7.48 12.91 16.54
C THR A 39 8.03 11.52 16.25
N CYS A 40 7.47 10.47 16.85
CA CYS A 40 7.78 9.07 16.56
C CYS A 40 7.48 8.72 15.10
N LEU A 41 6.29 9.09 14.59
CA LEU A 41 5.90 8.82 13.20
C LEU A 41 6.78 9.58 12.19
N THR A 42 7.19 10.80 12.51
CA THR A 42 8.11 11.60 11.68
C THR A 42 9.50 10.96 11.63
N GLN A 43 10.03 10.51 12.76
CA GLN A 43 11.33 9.85 12.80
C GLN A 43 11.31 8.47 12.12
N LEU A 44 10.21 7.74 12.27
CA LEU A 44 9.97 6.52 11.49
C LEU A 44 9.97 6.82 9.99
N ALA A 45 9.25 7.85 9.56
CA ALA A 45 9.20 8.28 8.16
C ALA A 45 10.59 8.65 7.60
N LEU A 46 11.38 9.40 8.38
CA LEU A 46 12.77 9.72 8.02
C LEU A 46 13.64 8.47 7.89
N GLY A 47 13.42 7.48 8.76
CA GLY A 47 14.13 6.22 8.67
C GLY A 47 13.76 5.40 7.44
N LEU A 48 12.46 5.30 7.13
CA LEU A 48 11.94 4.59 5.96
C LEU A 48 12.36 5.24 4.63
N GLY A 49 12.57 6.57 4.62
CA GLY A 49 13.11 7.28 3.46
C GLY A 49 14.55 6.90 3.10
N ASN A 50 15.28 6.21 3.98
CA ASN A 50 16.60 5.70 3.69
C ASN A 50 16.52 4.48 2.77
N ARG A 51 17.10 4.59 1.57
CA ARG A 51 17.11 3.53 0.54
C ARG A 51 17.83 2.24 0.93
N SER A 52 18.57 2.25 2.03
CA SER A 52 19.36 1.10 2.49
C SER A 52 18.58 0.19 3.45
N THR A 53 17.34 0.53 3.81
CA THR A 53 16.54 -0.30 4.70
C THR A 53 16.26 -1.67 4.09
N ALA A 54 16.31 -2.73 4.91
CA ALA A 54 15.92 -4.08 4.52
C ALA A 54 14.45 -4.39 4.83
N LEU A 55 13.72 -3.40 5.34
CA LEU A 55 12.37 -3.61 5.84
C LEU A 55 11.41 -3.99 4.72
N LYS A 56 10.73 -5.12 4.89
CA LYS A 56 9.75 -5.72 3.97
C LYS A 56 8.34 -5.73 4.56
N ASP A 57 8.22 -5.79 5.88
CA ASP A 57 6.94 -5.79 6.60
C ASP A 57 6.94 -4.73 7.69
N LEU A 58 5.92 -3.87 7.69
CA LEU A 58 5.73 -2.82 8.66
C LEU A 58 4.29 -2.86 9.17
N SER A 59 4.14 -2.99 10.48
CA SER A 59 2.84 -2.88 11.12
C SER A 59 2.82 -1.90 12.28
N LEU A 60 1.83 -1.02 12.29
CA LEU A 60 1.72 0.12 13.20
C LEU A 60 0.27 0.27 13.68
N ASP A 61 0.12 0.67 14.93
CA ASP A 61 -1.15 1.18 15.45
C ASP A 61 -1.11 2.71 15.46
N LEU A 62 -2.05 3.37 14.79
CA LEU A 62 -2.16 4.83 14.72
C LEU A 62 -3.34 5.29 15.57
N LEU A 63 -3.04 5.94 16.69
CA LEU A 63 -4.04 6.28 17.71
C LEU A 63 -4.79 7.60 17.44
N ALA A 64 -4.10 8.60 16.92
CA ALA A 64 -4.68 9.88 16.52
C ALA A 64 -3.78 10.56 15.49
N GLY A 65 -4.36 11.02 14.38
CA GLY A 65 -3.66 11.76 13.32
C GLY A 65 -2.61 10.90 12.60
N GLY A 66 -2.67 10.82 11.28
CA GLY A 66 -1.62 10.15 10.52
C GLY A 66 -0.61 11.18 10.06
N SER A 67 0.68 11.01 10.36
CA SER A 67 1.66 11.99 9.90
C SER A 67 1.76 11.94 8.37
N LEU A 68 1.54 13.09 7.70
CA LEU A 68 1.78 13.23 6.26
C LEU A 68 3.19 12.78 5.84
N PRO A 69 4.25 13.05 6.65
CA PRO A 69 5.58 12.50 6.37
C PRO A 69 5.60 10.98 6.28
N LEU A 70 4.85 10.27 7.13
CA LEU A 70 4.78 8.81 7.08
C LEU A 70 4.13 8.33 5.78
N ALA A 71 3.00 8.92 5.37
CA ALA A 71 2.36 8.57 4.11
C ALA A 71 3.33 8.74 2.92
N GLN A 72 4.04 9.87 2.86
CA GLN A 72 5.03 10.14 1.82
C GLN A 72 6.21 9.16 1.85
N ALA A 73 6.75 8.87 3.04
CA ALA A 73 7.86 7.94 3.20
C ALA A 73 7.47 6.52 2.75
N LEU A 74 6.27 6.05 3.10
CA LEU A 74 5.74 4.76 2.69
C LEU A 74 5.69 4.63 1.16
N GLY A 75 5.24 5.68 0.46
CA GLY A 75 5.27 5.72 -1.01
C GLY A 75 6.68 5.73 -1.60
N ALA A 76 7.66 6.34 -0.92
CA ALA A 76 9.05 6.41 -1.40
C ALA A 76 9.86 5.13 -1.15
N THR A 77 9.41 4.25 -0.24
CA THR A 77 10.11 3.00 0.07
C THR A 77 10.18 2.08 -1.15
N THR A 78 11.31 1.36 -1.28
CA THR A 78 11.55 0.43 -2.40
C THR A 78 11.67 -1.02 -1.97
N THR A 79 11.69 -1.29 -0.66
CA THR A 79 11.85 -2.63 -0.10
C THR A 79 10.60 -3.11 0.60
N LEU A 80 9.76 -2.18 1.07
CA LEU A 80 8.57 -2.51 1.83
C LEU A 80 7.56 -3.18 0.90
N GLN A 81 7.11 -4.38 1.29
CA GLN A 81 6.17 -5.21 0.54
C GLN A 81 4.80 -5.28 1.21
N ARG A 82 4.79 -5.24 2.55
CA ARG A 82 3.59 -5.37 3.36
C ARG A 82 3.51 -4.21 4.34
N LEU A 83 2.36 -3.55 4.34
CA LEU A 83 2.02 -2.48 5.26
C LEU A 83 0.70 -2.84 5.95
N HIS A 84 0.69 -2.86 7.28
CA HIS A 84 -0.51 -3.05 8.06
C HIS A 84 -0.69 -1.93 9.09
N LEU A 85 -1.68 -1.07 8.85
CA LEU A 85 -2.04 0.04 9.71
C LEU A 85 -3.32 -0.29 10.47
N THR A 86 -3.27 -0.39 11.79
CA THR A 86 -4.46 -0.41 12.63
C THR A 86 -4.80 1.02 13.02
N LEU A 87 -5.94 1.55 12.58
CA LEU A 87 -6.40 2.86 13.03
C LEU A 87 -7.36 2.68 14.21
N THR A 88 -7.60 3.74 14.98
CA THR A 88 -8.59 3.67 16.07
C THR A 88 -10.02 3.70 15.53
N HIS A 89 -10.96 3.22 16.33
CA HIS A 89 -12.39 3.37 16.04
C HIS A 89 -12.84 4.84 15.97
N SER A 90 -12.09 5.77 16.54
CA SER A 90 -12.35 7.21 16.48
C SER A 90 -11.58 7.91 15.36
N TRP A 91 -10.97 7.17 14.42
CA TRP A 91 -10.20 7.77 13.34
C TRP A 91 -11.10 8.56 12.38
N THR A 92 -10.82 9.85 12.24
CA THR A 92 -11.56 10.78 11.35
C THR A 92 -10.66 11.44 10.31
N ASP A 93 -9.37 11.13 10.30
CA ASP A 93 -8.40 11.79 9.41
C ASP A 93 -8.42 11.15 8.01
N ALA A 94 -9.35 11.62 7.18
CA ALA A 94 -9.42 11.28 5.76
C ALA A 94 -8.24 11.87 4.97
N THR A 95 -7.59 12.93 5.46
CA THR A 95 -6.47 13.58 4.79
C THR A 95 -5.27 12.67 4.74
N PHE A 96 -4.94 11.99 5.84
CA PHE A 96 -3.89 10.98 5.86
C PHE A 96 -4.15 9.84 4.87
N LEU A 97 -5.38 9.33 4.81
CA LEU A 97 -5.72 8.22 3.91
C LEU A 97 -5.61 8.62 2.43
N LYS A 98 -6.05 9.84 2.09
CA LYS A 98 -5.87 10.39 0.74
C LYS A 98 -4.40 10.61 0.42
N ALA A 99 -3.61 11.11 1.37
CA ALA A 99 -2.17 11.26 1.21
C ALA A 99 -1.46 9.91 1.03
N LEU A 100 -1.89 8.87 1.75
CA LEU A 100 -1.39 7.52 1.58
C LEU A 100 -1.70 6.98 0.19
N ALA A 101 -2.94 7.13 -0.29
CA ALA A 101 -3.31 6.76 -1.65
C ALA A 101 -2.45 7.51 -2.69
N GLN A 102 -2.28 8.82 -2.55
CA GLN A 102 -1.41 9.61 -3.43
C GLN A 102 0.05 9.15 -3.39
N ALA A 103 0.58 8.81 -2.21
CA ALA A 103 1.94 8.31 -2.07
C ALA A 103 2.10 6.93 -2.75
N LEU A 104 1.08 6.07 -2.66
CA LEU A 104 1.05 4.77 -3.33
C LEU A 104 1.00 4.91 -4.86
N SER A 105 0.41 5.98 -5.41
CA SER A 105 0.47 6.28 -6.85
C SER A 105 1.91 6.50 -7.35
N HIS A 106 2.79 7.00 -6.49
CA HIS A 106 4.19 7.28 -6.81
C HIS A 106 5.15 6.18 -6.34
N SER A 107 4.60 5.11 -5.77
CA SER A 107 5.43 4.01 -5.25
C SER A 107 6.17 3.32 -6.38
N ARG A 108 7.43 2.95 -6.12
CA ARG A 108 8.26 2.22 -7.08
C ARG A 108 7.87 0.74 -7.20
N GLY A 109 6.64 0.39 -6.80
CA GLY A 109 6.05 -0.93 -6.97
C GLY A 109 6.52 -1.99 -5.98
N SER A 110 7.14 -1.65 -4.85
CA SER A 110 7.54 -2.67 -3.87
C SER A 110 6.37 -3.14 -3.00
N LEU A 111 5.44 -2.24 -2.67
CA LEU A 111 4.29 -2.53 -1.82
C LEU A 111 3.26 -3.38 -2.58
N LEU A 112 3.12 -4.63 -2.15
CA LEU A 112 2.19 -5.63 -2.69
C LEU A 112 0.91 -5.70 -1.85
N THR A 113 1.01 -5.46 -0.54
CA THR A 113 -0.11 -5.57 0.40
C THR A 113 -0.19 -4.33 1.27
N VAL A 114 -1.35 -3.70 1.27
CA VAL A 114 -1.71 -2.62 2.20
C VAL A 114 -2.98 -3.01 2.93
N LYS A 115 -2.90 -3.16 4.24
CA LYS A 115 -4.04 -3.41 5.11
C LYS A 115 -4.23 -2.22 6.02
N ILE A 116 -5.38 -1.58 5.88
CA ILE A 116 -5.88 -0.59 6.83
C ILE A 116 -6.95 -1.34 7.62
N GLY A 117 -6.66 -1.62 8.87
CA GLY A 117 -7.51 -2.41 9.76
C GLY A 117 -8.73 -1.60 10.22
N THR A 118 -8.93 -1.52 11.52
CA THR A 118 -10.06 -0.81 12.10
C THR A 118 -10.08 0.65 11.63
N CYS A 119 -11.12 1.05 10.91
CA CYS A 119 -11.36 2.43 10.47
C CYS A 119 -12.88 2.59 10.47
N ALA A 120 -13.42 3.37 11.41
CA ALA A 120 -14.85 3.34 11.69
C ALA A 120 -15.71 3.86 10.54
N VAL A 121 -15.21 4.81 9.76
CA VAL A 121 -15.90 5.28 8.55
C VAL A 121 -14.87 5.71 7.51
N LEU A 122 -14.64 4.86 6.51
CA LEU A 122 -13.99 5.29 5.27
C LEU A 122 -15.10 5.68 4.29
N ASP A 123 -15.10 6.93 3.83
CA ASP A 123 -16.12 7.46 2.94
C ASP A 123 -15.85 7.11 1.46
N ASP A 124 -16.88 7.23 0.63
CA ASP A 124 -16.77 6.96 -0.81
C ASP A 124 -15.79 7.92 -1.48
N ALA A 125 -15.63 9.14 -0.97
CA ALA A 125 -14.67 10.11 -1.52
C ALA A 125 -13.22 9.65 -1.33
N THR A 126 -12.87 9.10 -0.17
CA THR A 126 -11.54 8.54 0.10
C THR A 126 -11.34 7.25 -0.69
N ALA A 127 -12.36 6.38 -0.75
CA ALA A 127 -12.30 5.16 -1.55
C ALA A 127 -12.09 5.44 -3.05
N ALA A 128 -12.72 6.49 -3.59
CA ALA A 128 -12.54 6.91 -4.97
C ALA A 128 -11.08 7.27 -5.28
N VAL A 129 -10.36 7.92 -4.36
CA VAL A 129 -8.92 8.23 -4.52
C VAL A 129 -8.08 6.95 -4.60
N PHE A 130 -8.40 5.92 -3.80
CA PHE A 130 -7.73 4.62 -3.91
C PHE A 130 -8.04 3.91 -5.23
N VAL A 131 -9.27 4.03 -5.75
CA VAL A 131 -9.62 3.50 -7.07
C VAL A 131 -8.85 4.22 -8.16
N GLU A 132 -8.81 5.56 -8.15
CA GLU A 132 -8.08 6.36 -9.13
C GLU A 132 -6.59 6.00 -9.14
N MET A 133 -5.99 5.89 -7.95
CA MET A 133 -4.62 5.42 -7.78
C MET A 133 -4.38 4.05 -8.42
N LEU A 134 -5.24 3.06 -8.14
CA LEU A 134 -5.12 1.73 -8.73
C LEU A 134 -5.39 1.73 -10.24
N GLN A 135 -6.31 2.55 -10.71
CA GLN A 135 -6.69 2.59 -12.12
C GLN A 135 -5.55 3.13 -12.98
N HIS A 136 -4.92 4.22 -12.55
CA HIS A 136 -4.04 5.02 -13.41
C HIS A 136 -2.55 4.95 -13.08
N HIS A 137 -2.18 4.59 -11.85
CA HIS A 137 -0.80 4.77 -11.39
C HIS A 137 -0.19 3.51 -10.80
N ASN A 138 -0.93 2.81 -9.92
CA ASN A 138 -0.40 1.66 -9.21
C ASN A 138 -0.90 0.35 -9.83
N HIS A 139 -0.02 -0.27 -10.62
CA HIS A 139 -0.29 -1.53 -11.30
C HIS A 139 0.37 -2.74 -10.61
N VAL A 140 0.85 -2.56 -9.37
CA VAL A 140 1.63 -3.58 -8.65
C VAL A 140 0.98 -3.98 -7.32
N LEU A 141 0.24 -3.09 -6.66
CA LEU A 141 -0.45 -3.41 -5.41
C LEU A 141 -1.48 -4.53 -5.63
N GLU A 142 -1.29 -5.67 -4.98
CA GLU A 142 -2.10 -6.88 -5.17
C GLU A 142 -3.21 -7.01 -4.13
N GLU A 143 -3.00 -6.49 -2.93
CA GLU A 143 -3.97 -6.55 -1.84
C GLU A 143 -4.12 -5.18 -1.19
N LEU A 144 -5.37 -4.70 -1.17
CA LEU A 144 -5.76 -3.50 -0.44
C LEU A 144 -7.00 -3.81 0.40
N GLN A 145 -6.84 -3.72 1.71
CA GLN A 145 -7.94 -3.80 2.66
C GLN A 145 -8.18 -2.42 3.26
N LEU A 146 -9.37 -1.87 3.01
CA LEU A 146 -9.82 -0.57 3.52
C LEU A 146 -10.81 -0.77 4.68
N GLY A 147 -10.34 -1.39 5.75
CA GLY A 147 -11.11 -1.68 6.95
C GLY A 147 -12.44 -2.38 6.69
N ARG A 148 -13.53 -1.80 7.17
CA ARG A 148 -14.91 -2.30 6.99
C ARG A 148 -15.64 -1.63 5.81
N TYR A 149 -14.93 -1.00 4.88
CA TYR A 149 -15.54 -0.30 3.75
C TYR A 149 -16.38 -1.25 2.87
N ARG A 150 -17.64 -0.87 2.66
CA ARG A 150 -18.64 -1.59 1.83
C ARG A 150 -19.35 -0.66 0.83
N GLY A 151 -18.78 0.50 0.54
CA GLY A 151 -19.37 1.51 -0.34
C GLY A 151 -19.30 1.15 -1.83
N ILE A 152 -19.77 2.08 -2.68
CA ILE A 152 -20.01 1.86 -4.12
C ILE A 152 -18.73 1.53 -4.92
N TRP A 153 -17.58 1.93 -4.40
CA TRP A 153 -16.28 1.70 -5.06
C TRP A 153 -15.68 0.33 -4.78
N LYS A 154 -16.26 -0.48 -3.88
CA LYS A 154 -15.70 -1.79 -3.52
C LYS A 154 -15.51 -2.74 -4.72
N PRO A 155 -16.44 -2.81 -5.70
CA PRO A 155 -16.23 -3.61 -6.91
C PRO A 155 -15.02 -3.13 -7.73
N HIS A 156 -14.86 -1.81 -7.91
CA HIS A 156 -13.76 -1.21 -8.65
C HIS A 156 -12.40 -1.49 -8.01
N LEU A 157 -12.30 -1.33 -6.68
CA LEU A 157 -11.11 -1.72 -5.93
C LEU A 157 -10.76 -3.19 -6.17
N THR A 158 -11.77 -4.07 -6.07
CA THR A 158 -11.58 -5.52 -6.24
C THR A 158 -11.13 -5.86 -7.67
N TYR A 159 -11.73 -5.22 -8.67
CA TYR A 159 -11.40 -5.39 -10.08
C TYR A 159 -9.93 -5.04 -10.37
N TYR A 160 -9.45 -3.84 -10.00
CA TYR A 160 -8.07 -3.45 -10.29
C TYR A 160 -7.02 -4.24 -9.52
N LEU A 161 -7.30 -4.63 -8.27
CA LEU A 161 -6.42 -5.53 -7.51
C LEU A 161 -6.35 -6.92 -8.15
N LYS A 162 -7.48 -7.43 -8.67
CA LYS A 162 -7.54 -8.70 -9.42
C LYS A 162 -6.63 -8.63 -10.66
N LEU A 163 -6.72 -7.55 -11.43
CA LEU A 163 -5.85 -7.33 -12.60
C LEU A 163 -4.37 -7.23 -12.21
N ASN A 164 -4.04 -6.57 -11.09
CA ASN A 164 -2.66 -6.50 -10.58
C ASN A 164 -2.08 -7.88 -10.28
N ARG A 165 -2.85 -8.77 -9.62
CA ARG A 165 -2.47 -10.17 -9.39
C ARG A 165 -2.31 -10.96 -10.70
N GLN A 166 -3.06 -10.60 -11.73
CA GLN A 166 -2.92 -11.14 -13.08
C GLN A 166 -1.78 -10.45 -13.87
N LYS A 167 -0.81 -9.85 -13.17
CA LYS A 167 0.39 -9.23 -13.71
C LYS A 167 0.13 -8.00 -14.60
N ARG A 168 -0.97 -7.26 -14.40
CA ARG A 168 -1.25 -6.00 -15.14
C ARG A 168 -0.03 -5.08 -15.21
N GLY A 169 0.68 -4.85 -14.10
CA GLY A 169 1.88 -4.01 -14.08
C GLY A 169 3.02 -4.52 -14.96
N TYR A 170 3.22 -5.84 -15.04
CA TYR A 170 4.21 -6.43 -15.94
C TYR A 170 3.89 -6.11 -17.41
N PHE A 171 2.63 -6.28 -17.81
CA PHE A 171 2.19 -6.01 -19.17
C PHE A 171 2.32 -4.53 -19.53
N HIS A 172 2.03 -3.61 -18.58
CA HIS A 172 2.22 -2.17 -18.80
C HIS A 172 3.69 -1.82 -18.98
N ALA A 173 4.56 -2.34 -18.14
CA ALA A 173 5.99 -2.05 -18.20
C ALA A 173 6.69 -2.64 -19.43
N ASN A 174 6.16 -3.74 -20.00
CA ASN A 174 6.80 -4.48 -21.09
C ASN A 174 6.04 -4.43 -22.41
N PHE A 175 5.02 -3.57 -22.53
CA PHE A 175 4.11 -3.53 -23.67
C PHE A 175 4.82 -3.56 -25.04
N THR A 176 5.87 -2.76 -25.21
CA THR A 176 6.63 -2.66 -26.48
C THR A 176 7.58 -3.83 -26.75
N ARG A 177 7.83 -4.68 -25.76
CA ARG A 177 8.79 -5.81 -25.82
C ARG A 177 8.10 -7.17 -25.85
N LEU A 178 6.79 -7.21 -25.67
CA LEU A 178 6.03 -8.45 -25.63
C LEU A 178 5.68 -8.93 -27.03
N THR A 179 6.01 -10.19 -27.31
CA THR A 179 5.56 -10.85 -28.54
C THR A 179 4.09 -11.25 -28.42
N LYS A 180 3.41 -11.41 -29.57
CA LYS A 180 2.03 -11.92 -29.63
C LYS A 180 1.88 -13.24 -28.86
N GLN A 181 2.82 -14.16 -29.04
CA GLN A 181 2.83 -15.45 -28.34
C GLN A 181 2.88 -15.28 -26.82
N ARG A 182 3.84 -14.50 -26.31
CA ARG A 182 3.95 -14.26 -24.86
C ARG A 182 2.73 -13.55 -24.29
N TRP A 183 2.11 -12.65 -25.03
CA TRP A 183 0.86 -12.01 -24.59
C TRP A 183 -0.28 -13.03 -24.43
N ILE A 184 -0.43 -13.94 -25.39
CA ILE A 184 -1.45 -14.99 -25.32
C ILE A 184 -1.15 -15.91 -24.13
N GLU A 185 0.07 -16.43 -24.04
CA GLU A 185 0.47 -17.41 -23.04
C GLU A 185 0.48 -16.86 -21.61
N GLU A 186 1.01 -15.66 -21.41
CA GLU A 186 1.19 -15.07 -20.08
C GLU A 186 0.05 -14.13 -19.68
N GLY A 187 -0.70 -13.58 -20.65
CA GLY A 187 -1.74 -12.58 -20.42
C GLY A 187 -3.14 -13.15 -20.55
N LEU A 188 -3.49 -13.71 -21.72
CA LEU A 188 -4.87 -14.14 -22.03
C LEU A 188 -5.22 -15.52 -21.47
N ILE A 189 -4.33 -16.51 -21.61
CA ILE A 189 -4.58 -17.88 -21.12
C ILE A 189 -4.83 -17.90 -19.60
N PRO A 190 -4.08 -17.16 -18.75
CA PRO A 190 -4.33 -17.16 -17.31
C PRO A 190 -5.68 -16.57 -16.91
N VAL A 191 -6.25 -15.68 -17.72
CA VAL A 191 -7.53 -15.01 -17.45
C VAL A 191 -8.69 -15.56 -18.27
N ARG A 192 -8.50 -16.67 -19.01
CA ARG A 192 -9.50 -17.22 -19.95
C ARG A 192 -10.89 -17.55 -19.36
N HIS A 193 -11.00 -17.65 -18.04
CA HIS A 193 -12.27 -17.90 -17.34
C HIS A 193 -12.86 -16.64 -16.69
N ASP A 194 -12.24 -15.48 -16.96
CA ASP A 194 -12.55 -14.18 -16.39
C ASP A 194 -12.78 -13.18 -17.52
N LEU A 195 -14.05 -13.03 -17.92
CA LEU A 195 -14.43 -12.19 -19.06
C LEU A 195 -13.92 -10.76 -18.92
N GLU A 196 -14.03 -10.16 -17.74
CA GLU A 196 -13.56 -8.79 -17.51
C GLU A 196 -12.04 -8.68 -17.71
N GLY A 197 -11.28 -9.67 -17.22
CA GLY A 197 -9.83 -9.74 -17.42
C GLY A 197 -9.47 -9.89 -18.90
N ILE A 198 -10.16 -10.77 -19.63
CA ILE A 198 -9.95 -10.93 -21.09
C ILE A 198 -10.19 -9.61 -21.81
N PHE A 199 -11.33 -8.95 -21.56
CA PHE A 199 -11.66 -7.67 -22.19
C PHE A 199 -10.60 -6.62 -21.89
N TYR A 200 -10.13 -6.54 -20.64
CA TYR A 200 -9.06 -5.61 -20.26
C TYR A 200 -7.77 -5.85 -21.07
N PHE A 201 -7.28 -7.09 -21.11
CA PHE A 201 -6.02 -7.39 -21.80
C PHE A 201 -6.15 -7.28 -23.33
N LEU A 202 -7.31 -7.55 -23.91
CA LEU A 202 -7.54 -7.29 -25.34
C LEU A 202 -7.59 -5.80 -25.65
N GLN A 203 -8.26 -5.00 -24.81
CA GLN A 203 -8.32 -3.54 -24.96
C GLN A 203 -6.93 -2.91 -24.80
N MET A 204 -6.11 -3.47 -23.92
CA MET A 204 -4.75 -3.01 -23.69
C MET A 204 -3.83 -3.24 -24.91
N ASN A 205 -4.02 -4.33 -25.66
CA ASN A 205 -3.25 -4.63 -26.88
C ASN A 205 -4.19 -4.94 -28.07
N PRO A 206 -4.80 -3.92 -28.69
CA PRO A 206 -5.79 -4.11 -29.74
C PRO A 206 -5.19 -4.70 -31.04
N ILE A 207 -3.86 -4.66 -31.22
CA ILE A 207 -3.17 -5.26 -32.38
C ILE A 207 -3.40 -6.78 -32.45
N LEU A 208 -3.74 -7.41 -31.32
CA LEU A 208 -4.10 -8.83 -31.29
C LEU A 208 -5.45 -9.13 -31.96
N LEU A 209 -6.29 -8.11 -32.12
CA LEU A 209 -7.61 -8.19 -32.74
C LEU A 209 -7.56 -7.88 -34.25
N SER A 210 -6.45 -7.34 -34.75
CA SER A 210 -6.22 -7.14 -36.19
C SER A 210 -5.58 -8.38 -36.81
N GLU A 211 -6.12 -8.79 -37.97
CA GLU A 211 -5.62 -9.89 -38.81
C GLU A 211 -4.22 -9.62 -39.38
#